data_AF-A0A967K3I9-F1
#
_entry.id   AF-A0A967K3I9-F1
#
_cell.length_a   1.000
_cell.length_b   1.000
_cell.length_c   1.000
_cell.angle_alpha   90.00
_cell.angle_beta   90.00
_cell.angle_gamma   90.00
#
_symmetry.space_group_name_H-M   'P 1'
#
loop_
_entity.id
_entity.type
_entity.pdbx_description
1 polymer ?
#
loop_
_entity_poly.entity_id
_entity_poly.type
_entity_poly.pdbx_seq_one_letter_code
_entity_poly.pdbx_strand_id
1 'polypeptide(L)'
;MTELLPIEDFSRRVHACSEAATASGALVPWATRVHTVEDGGLEFAVRVSANVARKEAAATGAETRSDPFAPPYDPELYVGDISATHVALLNKYNVLP
;
A
#
# COMPACT_ATOMS: atom_id res chain seq x y z
N MET A 1 -14.83 13.82 -15.52
CA MET A 1 -14.52 14.32 -14.17
C MET A 1 -14.98 13.22 -13.23
N THR A 2 -14.06 12.49 -12.63
CA THR A 2 -14.43 11.44 -11.66
C THR A 2 -15.10 12.09 -10.46
N GLU A 3 -16.11 11.44 -9.90
CA GLU A 3 -16.76 11.90 -8.69
C GLU A 3 -15.78 11.81 -7.51
N LEU A 4 -15.69 12.89 -6.71
CA LEU A 4 -14.85 12.89 -5.52
C LEU A 4 -15.39 11.88 -4.50
N LEU A 5 -14.49 11.12 -3.88
CA LEU A 5 -14.80 10.19 -2.79
C LEU A 5 -15.19 11.00 -1.53
N PRO A 6 -16.41 10.84 -1.02
CA PRO A 6 -16.82 11.48 0.23
C PRO A 6 -15.94 11.02 1.40
N ILE A 7 -15.62 11.93 2.31
CA ILE A 7 -14.74 11.63 3.45
C ILE A 7 -15.37 10.59 4.39
N GLU A 8 -16.70 10.59 4.49
CA GLU A 8 -17.48 9.65 5.29
C GLU A 8 -17.36 8.21 4.76
N ASP A 9 -17.12 8.07 3.46
CA ASP A 9 -16.95 6.78 2.78
C ASP A 9 -15.50 6.33 2.68
N PHE A 10 -14.54 7.21 3.01
CA PHE A 10 -13.12 6.97 2.76
C PHE A 10 -12.63 5.65 3.37
N SER A 11 -12.86 5.43 4.67
CA SER A 11 -12.42 4.21 5.34
C SER A 11 -13.05 2.96 4.73
N ARG A 12 -14.37 2.98 4.48
CA ARG A 12 -15.10 1.87 3.85
C ARG A 12 -14.51 1.55 2.47
N ARG A 13 -14.17 2.59 1.69
CA ARG A 13 -13.61 2.44 0.35
C ARG A 13 -12.18 1.89 0.40
N VAL A 14 -11.35 2.33 1.34
CA VAL A 14 -10.00 1.78 1.55
C VAL A 14 -10.08 0.30 1.89
N HIS A 15 -10.95 -0.10 2.83
CA HIS A 15 -11.11 -1.52 3.19
C HIS A 15 -11.57 -2.37 2.01
N ALA A 16 -12.62 -1.96 1.30
CA ALA A 16 -13.14 -2.70 0.15
C ALA A 16 -12.10 -2.82 -0.99
N CYS A 17 -11.35 -1.74 -1.26
CA CYS A 17 -10.28 -1.74 -2.26
C CYS A 17 -9.14 -2.66 -1.82
N SER A 18 -8.71 -2.62 -0.56
CA SER A 18 -7.66 -3.50 -0.03
C SER A 18 -8.03 -4.97 -0.10
N GLU A 19 -9.27 -5.34 0.24
CA GLU A 19 -9.78 -6.70 0.12
C GLU A 19 -9.77 -7.19 -1.34
N ALA A 20 -10.30 -6.39 -2.26
CA ALA A 20 -10.33 -6.71 -3.69
C ALA A 20 -8.91 -6.83 -4.27
N ALA A 21 -8.03 -5.88 -3.98
CA ALA A 21 -6.66 -5.86 -4.47
C ALA A 21 -5.81 -7.01 -3.89
N THR A 22 -6.07 -7.42 -2.65
CA THR A 22 -5.43 -8.60 -2.06
C THR A 22 -5.93 -9.87 -2.77
N ALA A 23 -7.24 -9.97 -3.00
CA ALA A 23 -7.85 -11.13 -3.67
C ALA A 23 -7.36 -11.30 -5.11
N SER A 24 -7.08 -10.20 -5.83
CA SER A 24 -6.53 -10.24 -7.18
C SER A 24 -5.00 -10.38 -7.24
N GLY A 25 -4.32 -10.17 -6.11
CA GLY A 25 -2.86 -10.17 -6.03
C GLY A 25 -2.20 -8.86 -6.47
N ALA A 26 -2.98 -7.82 -6.76
CA ALA A 26 -2.46 -6.47 -7.03
C ALA A 26 -1.81 -5.86 -5.79
N LEU A 27 -2.42 -6.06 -4.61
CA LEU A 27 -1.85 -5.72 -3.30
C LEU A 27 -1.06 -6.93 -2.77
N VAL A 28 0.21 -6.69 -2.44
CA VAL A 28 1.15 -7.74 -2.02
C VAL A 28 1.73 -7.38 -0.65
N PRO A 29 1.02 -7.71 0.45
CA PRO A 29 1.48 -7.42 1.80
C PRO A 29 2.81 -8.10 2.11
N TRP A 30 3.75 -7.33 2.67
CA TRP A 30 5.03 -7.85 3.11
C TRP A 30 4.95 -8.22 4.59
N ALA A 31 4.93 -9.53 4.85
CA ALA A 31 4.92 -10.06 6.21
C ALA A 31 6.16 -9.59 6.99
N THR A 32 5.91 -8.99 8.15
CA THR A 32 6.94 -8.58 9.11
C THR A 32 6.66 -9.21 10.47
N ARG A 33 7.72 -9.48 11.24
CA ARG A 33 7.60 -9.81 12.66
C ARG A 33 7.76 -8.53 13.45
N VAL A 34 6.89 -8.32 14.43
CA VAL A 34 6.93 -7.15 15.30
C VAL A 34 7.53 -7.57 16.64
N HIS A 35 8.53 -6.83 17.10
CA HIS A 35 9.11 -6.96 18.44
C HIS A 35 8.89 -5.65 19.18
N THR A 36 8.34 -5.75 20.38
CA THR A 36 8.28 -4.62 21.30
C THR A 36 9.59 -4.56 22.08
N VAL A 37 10.26 -3.41 22.06
CA VAL A 37 11.52 -3.16 22.75
C VAL A 37 11.35 -1.94 23.65
N GLU A 38 11.77 -2.04 24.90
CA GLU A 38 11.87 -0.88 25.79
C GLU A 38 13.30 -0.37 25.81
N ASP A 39 13.47 0.94 25.61
CA ASP A 39 14.76 1.63 25.75
C ASP A 39 14.55 3.07 26.24
N GLY A 40 15.34 3.51 27.21
CA GLY A 40 15.22 4.85 27.80
C GLY A 40 13.85 5.17 28.42
N GLY A 41 13.06 4.15 28.80
CA GLY A 41 11.69 4.33 29.31
C GLY A 41 10.63 4.54 28.22
N LEU A 42 10.97 4.31 26.96
CA LEU A 42 10.06 4.38 25.82
C LEU A 42 9.86 2.99 25.21
N GLU A 43 8.64 2.73 24.74
CA GLU A 43 8.27 1.50 24.04
C GLU A 43 8.38 1.69 22.52
N PHE A 44 9.10 0.80 21.85
CA PHE A 44 9.32 0.81 20.41
C PHE A 44 8.75 -0.46 19.76
N ALA A 45 8.01 -0.29 18.66
CA ALA A 45 7.57 -1.39 17.80
C ALA A 45 8.58 -1.61 16.64
N VAL A 46 9.53 -2.51 16.83
CA VAL A 46 10.54 -2.88 15.83
C VAL A 46 9.94 -3.90 14.85
N ARG A 47 9.81 -3.52 13.58
CA ARG A 47 9.32 -4.41 12.51
C ARG A 47 10.48 -4.97 11.70
N VAL A 48 10.65 -6.28 11.78
CA VAL A 48 11.68 -7.00 11.02
C VAL A 48 11.03 -7.64 9.80
N SER A 49 11.44 -7.21 8.61
CA SER A 49 10.96 -7.81 7.37
C SER A 49 11.47 -9.24 7.23
N ALA A 50 10.54 -10.20 7.09
CA ALA A 50 10.90 -11.59 6.81
C ALA A 50 11.41 -11.78 5.36
N ASN A 51 11.28 -10.74 4.52
CA ASN A 51 11.46 -10.79 3.07
C ASN A 51 12.73 -10.08 2.56
N VAL A 52 13.76 -9.87 3.41
CA VAL A 52 15.01 -9.21 2.98
C VAL A 52 15.62 -9.88 1.73
N ALA A 53 15.51 -11.20 1.60
CA ALA A 53 15.99 -11.96 0.44
C ALA A 53 15.11 -11.85 -0.83
N ARG A 54 13.83 -11.48 -0.72
CA ARG A 54 12.90 -11.40 -1.86
C ARG A 54 13.04 -10.10 -2.66
N LYS A 55 13.76 -9.12 -2.10
CA LYS A 55 14.01 -7.81 -2.73
C LYS A 55 14.95 -7.91 -3.94
N GLU A 56 15.79 -8.93 -4.02
CA GLU A 56 16.71 -9.15 -5.14
C GLU A 56 16.02 -9.75 -6.38
N ALA A 57 15.04 -10.64 -6.20
CA ALA A 57 14.38 -11.32 -7.32
C ALA A 57 13.29 -10.48 -8.03
N ALA A 58 12.73 -9.47 -7.35
CA ALA A 58 11.72 -8.57 -7.94
C ALA A 58 12.34 -7.39 -8.72
N ALA A 59 13.66 -7.19 -8.60
CA ALA A 59 14.39 -6.11 -9.27
C ALA A 59 14.79 -6.45 -10.72
N THR A 60 14.69 -7.72 -11.13
CA THR A 60 15.22 -8.21 -12.43
C THR A 60 14.24 -8.13 -13.59
N GLY A 61 13.01 -7.65 -13.36
CA GLY A 61 11.97 -7.50 -14.39
C GLY A 61 11.58 -6.05 -14.65
N ALA A 62 12.54 -5.13 -14.71
CA ALA A 62 12.28 -3.74 -15.04
C ALA A 62 11.97 -3.57 -16.54
N GLU A 63 10.79 -4.03 -16.96
CA GLU A 63 10.06 -3.31 -18.00
C GLU A 63 10.02 -1.84 -17.60
N THR A 64 10.14 -0.93 -18.57
CA THR A 64 10.08 0.53 -18.40
C THR A 64 8.81 0.92 -17.64
N ARG A 65 8.89 0.88 -16.30
CA ARG A 65 7.74 1.08 -15.43
C ARG A 65 7.48 2.58 -15.42
N SER A 66 6.37 2.99 -16.04
CA SER A 66 5.82 4.33 -15.87
C SER A 66 5.78 4.68 -14.38
N ASP A 67 5.97 5.95 -14.05
CA ASP A 67 5.85 6.44 -12.68
C ASP A 67 4.57 5.85 -12.03
N PRO A 68 4.68 5.05 -10.94
CA PRO A 68 3.53 4.38 -10.33
C PRO A 68 2.53 5.36 -9.71
N PHE A 69 2.90 6.64 -9.61
CA PHE A 69 2.06 7.73 -9.14
C PHE A 69 1.54 8.63 -10.28
N ALA A 70 1.88 8.32 -11.53
CA ALA A 70 1.36 9.02 -12.70
C ALA A 70 0.11 8.29 -13.25
N PRO A 71 -0.91 9.03 -13.73
CA PRO A 71 -2.00 8.44 -14.50
C PRO A 71 -1.52 7.78 -15.80
N PRO A 72 -2.19 6.71 -16.28
CA PRO A 72 -3.30 6.03 -15.63
C PRO A 72 -2.85 5.21 -14.42
N TYR A 73 -3.59 5.31 -13.32
CA TYR A 73 -3.32 4.52 -12.11
C TYR A 73 -3.69 3.05 -12.31
N ASP A 74 -3.07 2.17 -11.53
CA ASP A 74 -3.51 0.79 -11.39
C ASP A 74 -4.95 0.78 -10.80
N PRO A 75 -5.96 0.32 -11.55
CA PRO A 75 -7.36 0.38 -11.12
C PRO A 75 -7.63 -0.47 -9.87
N GLU A 76 -6.79 -1.46 -9.60
CA GLU A 76 -6.94 -2.32 -8.42
C GLU A 76 -6.38 -1.66 -7.17
N LEU A 77 -5.45 -0.70 -7.31
CA LEU A 77 -4.87 0.06 -6.21
C LEU A 77 -5.47 1.47 -6.05
N TYR A 78 -6.36 1.88 -6.96
CA TYR A 78 -6.99 3.19 -6.95
C TYR A 78 -8.22 3.21 -6.04
N VAL A 79 -8.13 3.95 -4.93
CA VAL A 79 -9.22 4.09 -3.96
C VAL A 79 -10.25 5.12 -4.45
N GLY A 80 -9.77 6.26 -4.95
CA GLY A 80 -10.61 7.37 -5.44
C GLY A 80 -9.90 8.72 -5.41
N ASP A 81 -10.49 9.70 -6.07
CA ASP A 81 -10.09 11.11 -5.97
C ASP A 81 -10.61 11.69 -4.65
N ILE A 82 -9.73 12.17 -3.77
CA ILE A 82 -10.10 12.69 -2.44
C ILE A 82 -10.21 14.21 -2.41
N SER A 83 -9.69 14.89 -3.43
CA SER A 83 -9.89 16.31 -3.68
C SER A 83 -9.64 16.62 -5.15
N ALA A 84 -9.81 17.87 -5.57
CA ALA A 84 -9.50 18.30 -6.93
C ALA A 84 -8.02 18.13 -7.34
N THR A 85 -7.11 17.91 -6.38
CA THR A 85 -5.66 17.85 -6.60
C THR A 85 -5.00 16.57 -6.10
N HIS A 86 -5.74 15.69 -5.41
CA HIS A 86 -5.17 14.50 -4.77
C HIS A 86 -6.03 13.26 -5.02
N VAL A 87 -5.31 12.14 -5.19
CA VAL A 87 -5.84 10.79 -5.30
C VAL A 87 -5.40 9.97 -4.09
N ALA A 88 -6.21 9.02 -3.66
CA ALA A 88 -5.83 7.97 -2.73
C ALA A 88 -5.47 6.67 -3.49
N LEU A 89 -4.26 6.17 -3.25
CA LEU A 89 -3.74 4.91 -3.79
C LEU A 89 -3.33 3.98 -2.65
N LEU A 90 -3.55 2.68 -2.83
CA LEU A 90 -3.00 1.65 -1.94
C LEU A 90 -1.51 1.48 -2.20
N ASN A 91 -0.73 1.35 -1.12
CA ASN A 91 0.67 0.97 -1.23
C ASN A 91 0.78 -0.52 -1.60
N LYS A 92 1.14 -0.80 -2.86
CA LYS A 92 1.28 -2.15 -3.43
C LYS A 92 2.04 -3.14 -2.55
N TYR A 93 3.07 -2.69 -1.83
CA TYR A 93 3.90 -3.53 -0.96
C TYR A 93 3.81 -3.06 0.49
N ASN A 94 2.59 -3.04 1.04
CA ASN A 94 2.36 -2.56 2.39
C ASN A 94 2.96 -3.50 3.45
N VAL A 95 3.51 -2.90 4.50
CA VAL A 95 4.01 -3.59 5.71
C VAL A 95 2.97 -3.60 6.82
N LEU A 96 1.98 -2.70 6.72
CA LEU A 96 0.86 -2.53 7.64
C LEU A 96 -0.41 -2.85 6.86
N PRO A 97 -0.98 -4.05 7.01
CA PRO A 97 -2.30 -4.37 6.49
C PRO A 97 -3.40 -3.66 7.28
#